data_AF-A0A327NW05-F1
#
_entry.id   AF-A0A327NW05-F1
#
_cell.length_a   1.000
_cell.length_b   1.000
_cell.length_c   1.000
_cell.angle_alpha   90.00
_cell.angle_beta   90.00
_cell.angle_gamma   90.00
#
_symmetry.space_group_name_H-M   'P 1'
#
loop_
_entity.id
_entity.type
_entity.pdbx_description
1 polymer ?
#
loop_
_entity_poly.entity_id
_entity_poly.type
_entity_poly.pdbx_seq_one_letter_code
_entity_poly.pdbx_strand_id
1 'polypeptide(L)'
;MLNLCRIQNRIVVTSTKGLRVYNAQHDRFVPAQTAYPWAESSIRKIFPMPDSTLFLLRQDGSVGWTQPHGRVSRDIPVKTNQWVEDFEKIVPLDTGYIALCRENGFALLPRTELNHLGDSAPLSIIRTVASIDDPVMSYTFQGISTLPHLSFAYTQSNLLISFCTPYYTQPVKYSYWLENSMKAWSPYMTIQQKEFSNLPPGSTSFI
;
A
#
# COMPACT_ATOMS: atom_id res chain seq x y z
N MET A 1 -11.30 13.14 19.80
CA MET A 1 -12.06 11.91 20.09
C MET A 1 -11.21 10.98 20.95
N LEU A 2 -11.83 10.30 21.93
CA LEU A 2 -11.16 9.40 22.86
C LEU A 2 -11.75 8.00 22.70
N ASN A 3 -10.91 6.97 22.51
CA ASN A 3 -11.36 5.58 22.50
C ASN A 3 -10.60 4.80 23.56
N LEU A 4 -11.37 4.14 24.44
CA LEU A 4 -10.88 3.33 25.53
C LEU A 4 -11.13 1.86 25.19
N CYS A 5 -10.08 1.05 25.30
CA CYS A 5 -10.17 -0.38 25.07
C CYS A 5 -9.28 -1.13 26.07
N ARG A 6 -9.32 -2.46 25.98
CA ARG A 6 -8.55 -3.34 26.84
C ARG A 6 -7.72 -4.29 26.01
N ILE A 7 -6.41 -4.30 26.24
CA ILE A 7 -5.43 -5.16 25.56
C ILE A 7 -4.67 -5.91 26.63
N GLN A 8 -4.68 -7.25 26.60
CA GLN A 8 -3.99 -8.11 27.60
C GLN A 8 -4.20 -7.65 29.05
N ASN A 9 -5.45 -7.44 29.47
CA ASN A 9 -5.81 -6.99 30.82
C ASN A 9 -5.36 -5.55 31.19
N ARG A 10 -4.80 -4.78 30.26
CA ARG A 10 -4.41 -3.37 30.46
C ARG A 10 -5.41 -2.43 29.79
N ILE A 11 -5.70 -1.31 30.44
CA ILE A 11 -6.54 -0.24 29.88
C ILE A 11 -5.68 0.58 28.93
N VAL A 12 -6.12 0.73 27.68
CA VAL A 12 -5.45 1.50 26.64
C VAL A 12 -6.39 2.59 26.17
N VAL A 13 -5.86 3.80 26.04
CA VAL A 13 -6.60 4.97 25.56
C VAL A 13 -5.90 5.58 24.35
N THR A 14 -6.70 5.86 23.33
CA THR A 14 -6.30 6.65 22.16
C THR A 14 -6.76 8.09 22.35
N SER A 15 -5.93 9.05 21.96
CA SER A 15 -6.22 10.47 22.06
C SER A 15 -5.48 11.25 20.97
N THR A 16 -5.78 12.54 20.81
CA THR A 16 -5.01 13.44 19.93
C THR A 16 -3.54 13.57 20.34
N LYS A 17 -3.20 13.25 21.60
CA LYS A 17 -1.81 13.23 22.11
C LYS A 17 -1.14 11.85 21.93
N GLY A 18 -1.77 10.94 21.19
CA GLY A 18 -1.30 9.58 20.96
C GLY A 18 -1.87 8.55 21.95
N LEU A 19 -1.30 7.34 21.87
CA LEU A 19 -1.75 6.16 22.61
C LEU A 19 -1.08 6.08 23.98
N ARG A 20 -1.88 5.78 24.99
CA ARG A 20 -1.38 5.60 26.37
C ARG A 20 -1.96 4.34 26.98
N VAL A 21 -1.18 3.73 27.86
CA VAL A 21 -1.56 2.56 28.65
C VAL A 21 -1.60 2.93 30.13
N TYR A 22 -2.62 2.45 30.83
CA TYR A 22 -2.74 2.66 32.26
C TYR A 22 -1.74 1.79 33.02
N ASN A 23 -0.93 2.42 33.86
CA ASN A 23 -0.01 1.77 34.79
C ASN A 23 -0.61 1.78 36.19
N ALA A 24 -1.11 0.63 36.65
CA ALA A 24 -1.76 0.49 37.94
C ALA A 24 -0.81 0.67 39.14
N GLN A 25 0.50 0.44 38.98
CA GLN A 25 1.48 0.62 40.06
C GLN A 25 1.70 2.10 40.40
N HIS A 26 1.51 2.98 39.43
CA HIS A 26 1.75 4.42 39.57
C HIS A 26 0.47 5.25 39.37
N ASP A 27 -0.69 4.60 39.28
CA ASP A 27 -2.01 5.19 39.05
C ASP A 27 -2.03 6.27 37.96
N ARG A 28 -1.42 5.97 36.80
CA ARG A 28 -1.29 6.95 35.71
C ARG A 28 -1.18 6.34 34.32
N PHE A 29 -1.54 7.13 33.30
CA PHE A 29 -1.34 6.78 31.90
C PHE A 29 0.08 7.12 31.42
N VAL A 30 0.82 6.09 30.98
CA VAL A 30 2.15 6.19 30.38
C VAL A 30 2.09 5.97 28.87
N PRO A 31 3.08 6.40 28.07
CA PRO A 31 3.10 6.15 26.63
C PRO A 31 2.94 4.65 26.31
N ALA A 32 2.06 4.32 25.36
CA ALA A 32 1.75 2.91 25.04
C ALA A 32 2.95 2.16 24.45
N GLN A 33 3.93 2.87 23.87
CA GLN A 33 5.19 2.30 23.35
C GLN A 33 5.97 1.53 24.41
N THR A 34 5.80 1.86 25.70
CA THR A 34 6.40 1.12 26.82
C THR A 34 5.90 -0.32 26.94
N ALA A 35 4.73 -0.63 26.36
CA ALA A 35 4.13 -1.96 26.35
C ALA A 35 3.98 -2.54 24.93
N TYR A 36 3.76 -1.68 23.93
CA TYR A 36 3.39 -2.05 22.57
C TYR A 36 4.26 -1.27 21.56
N PRO A 37 5.31 -1.87 20.99
CA PRO A 37 6.26 -1.18 20.11
C PRO A 37 5.61 -0.55 18.86
N TRP A 38 4.49 -1.10 18.39
CA TRP A 38 3.74 -0.59 17.25
C TRP A 38 2.88 0.63 17.56
N ALA A 39 2.74 1.03 18.83
CA ALA A 39 1.89 2.15 19.19
C ALA A 39 2.43 3.45 18.55
N GLU A 40 1.57 4.19 17.87
CA GLU A 40 1.91 5.44 17.20
C GLU A 40 0.71 6.40 17.19
N SER A 41 0.96 7.69 16.99
CA SER A 41 -0.06 8.75 17.10
C SER A 41 -1.12 8.74 15.99
N SER A 42 -0.84 8.08 14.86
CA SER A 42 -1.76 7.96 13.73
C SER A 42 -2.97 7.05 14.02
N ILE A 43 -2.92 6.23 15.08
CA ILE A 43 -4.01 5.32 15.45
C ILE A 43 -5.13 6.11 16.15
N ARG A 44 -6.32 6.15 15.53
CA ARG A 44 -7.54 6.78 16.04
C ARG A 44 -8.31 5.88 16.99
N LYS A 45 -8.49 4.60 16.64
CA LYS A 45 -9.23 3.62 17.46
C LYS A 45 -8.57 2.25 17.39
N ILE A 46 -8.73 1.47 18.46
CA ILE A 46 -8.29 0.07 18.53
C ILE A 46 -9.52 -0.80 18.77
N PHE A 47 -9.64 -1.89 18.00
CA PHE A 47 -10.70 -2.89 18.14
C PHE A 47 -10.07 -4.26 18.47
N PRO A 48 -10.00 -4.64 19.76
CA PRO A 48 -9.50 -5.94 20.17
C PRO A 48 -10.47 -7.06 19.78
N MET A 49 -9.93 -8.14 19.22
CA MET A 49 -10.69 -9.33 18.82
C MET A 49 -10.50 -10.48 19.83
N PRO A 50 -11.40 -11.49 19.85
CA PRO A 50 -11.29 -12.65 20.74
C PRO A 50 -9.99 -13.45 20.59
N ASP A 51 -9.42 -13.49 19.38
CA ASP A 51 -8.17 -14.18 19.02
C ASP A 51 -6.92 -13.34 19.31
N SER A 52 -7.03 -12.30 20.14
CA SER A 52 -5.97 -11.33 20.46
C SER A 52 -5.52 -10.43 19.30
N THR A 53 -6.03 -10.65 18.08
CA THR A 53 -5.83 -9.74 16.96
C THR A 53 -6.38 -8.35 17.30
N LEU A 54 -5.62 -7.31 16.99
CA LEU A 54 -5.97 -5.92 17.23
C LEU A 54 -6.15 -5.24 15.87
N PHE A 55 -7.35 -4.75 15.57
CA PHE A 55 -7.55 -3.87 14.43
C PHE A 55 -7.29 -2.41 14.82
N LEU A 56 -6.51 -1.71 13.99
CA LEU A 56 -6.00 -0.37 14.22
C LEU A 56 -6.58 0.56 13.15
N LEU A 57 -7.59 1.35 13.51
CA LEU A 57 -8.13 2.38 12.63
C LEU A 57 -7.25 3.63 12.72
N ARG A 58 -6.75 4.09 11.57
CA ARG A 58 -5.90 5.26 11.43
C ARG A 58 -6.72 6.55 11.28
N GLN A 59 -6.06 7.70 11.45
CA GLN A 59 -6.67 9.02 11.23
C GLN A 59 -7.11 9.26 9.79
N ASP A 60 -6.44 8.65 8.80
CA ASP A 60 -6.81 8.71 7.38
C ASP A 60 -7.94 7.73 7.00
N GLY A 61 -8.47 6.99 7.97
CA GLY A 61 -9.53 5.98 7.77
C GLY A 61 -9.02 4.60 7.36
N SER A 62 -7.72 4.43 7.09
CA SER A 62 -7.16 3.12 6.78
C SER A 62 -7.12 2.21 8.01
N VAL A 63 -7.12 0.89 7.79
CA VAL A 63 -7.17 -0.10 8.88
C VAL A 63 -6.04 -1.11 8.74
N GLY A 64 -5.14 -1.12 9.72
CA GLY A 64 -4.16 -2.19 9.89
C GLY A 64 -4.61 -3.19 10.95
N TRP A 65 -3.87 -4.30 11.09
CA TRP A 65 -4.02 -5.21 12.21
C TRP A 65 -2.66 -5.68 12.74
N THR A 66 -2.64 -6.11 13.99
CA THR A 66 -1.43 -6.63 14.64
C THR A 66 -1.80 -7.60 15.76
N GLN A 67 -0.80 -8.31 16.26
CA GLN A 67 -0.84 -8.94 17.58
C GLN A 67 -0.26 -7.97 18.62
N PRO A 68 -0.54 -8.13 19.94
CA PRO A 68 -0.06 -7.19 20.96
C PRO A 68 1.45 -6.91 20.91
N HIS A 69 2.27 -7.89 20.54
CA HIS A 69 3.72 -7.71 20.36
C HIS A 69 4.18 -8.06 18.92
N GLY A 70 3.26 -8.04 17.97
CA GLY A 70 3.52 -8.34 16.56
C GLY A 70 3.92 -7.11 15.75
N ARG A 71 4.29 -7.37 14.50
CA ARG A 71 4.44 -6.33 13.48
C ARG A 71 3.07 -5.94 12.95
N VAL A 72 2.86 -4.64 12.71
CA VAL A 72 1.64 -4.15 12.06
C VAL A 72 1.62 -4.60 10.60
N SER A 73 0.45 -5.04 10.15
CA SER A 73 0.18 -5.38 8.77
C SER A 73 0.31 -4.17 7.84
N ARG A 74 0.14 -4.42 6.52
CA ARG A 74 -0.23 -3.34 5.61
C ARG A 74 -1.65 -2.88 5.91
N ASP A 75 -1.91 -1.59 5.71
CA ASP A 75 -3.22 -1.02 5.92
C ASP A 75 -4.16 -1.38 4.77
N ILE A 76 -5.41 -1.71 5.11
CA ILE A 76 -6.53 -1.80 4.19
C ILE A 76 -7.05 -0.38 3.98
N PRO A 77 -7.05 0.15 2.73
CA PRO A 77 -7.63 1.44 2.48
C PRO A 77 -9.15 1.34 2.64
N VAL A 78 -9.69 1.95 3.69
CA VAL A 78 -11.13 2.20 3.84
C VAL A 78 -11.30 3.71 3.82
N LYS A 79 -12.03 4.23 2.83
CA LYS A 79 -12.15 5.69 2.66
C LYS A 79 -12.83 6.30 3.89
N THR A 80 -12.35 7.44 4.36
CA THR A 80 -12.89 8.12 5.55
C THR A 80 -14.40 8.33 5.49
N ASN A 81 -14.93 8.85 4.36
CA ASN A 81 -16.37 9.05 4.12
C ASN A 81 -17.18 7.75 3.99
N GLN A 82 -16.58 6.58 4.18
CA GLN A 82 -17.30 5.31 4.23
C GLN A 82 -17.55 4.84 5.66
N TRP A 83 -16.79 5.38 6.62
CA TRP A 83 -16.99 5.12 8.04
C TRP A 83 -18.13 5.98 8.57
N VAL A 84 -18.88 5.45 9.53
CA VAL A 84 -19.76 6.30 10.34
C VAL A 84 -18.89 7.11 11.26
N GLU A 85 -18.67 8.38 10.95
CA GLU A 85 -17.80 9.24 11.77
C GLU A 85 -18.24 9.19 13.23
N ASP A 86 -17.25 9.05 14.11
CA ASP A 86 -17.38 8.87 15.55
C ASP A 86 -18.01 7.55 16.05
N PHE A 87 -18.78 6.87 15.20
CA PHE A 87 -19.39 5.57 15.47
C PHE A 87 -18.68 4.41 14.75
N GLU A 88 -17.41 4.60 14.36
CA GLU A 88 -16.65 3.55 13.69
C GLU A 88 -16.56 2.30 14.56
N LYS A 89 -16.85 1.15 13.94
CA LYS A 89 -16.91 -0.14 14.61
C LYS A 89 -16.38 -1.23 13.70
N ILE A 90 -15.53 -2.07 14.27
CA ILE A 90 -15.06 -3.33 13.67
C ILE A 90 -15.45 -4.42 14.66
N VAL A 91 -16.23 -5.40 14.21
CA VAL A 91 -16.77 -6.46 15.07
C VAL A 91 -16.47 -7.84 14.49
N PRO A 92 -16.10 -8.83 15.32
CA PRO A 92 -16.11 -10.22 14.88
C PRO A 92 -17.56 -10.66 14.73
N LEU A 93 -17.89 -11.34 13.63
CA LEU A 93 -19.20 -12.00 13.49
C LEU A 93 -19.12 -13.44 13.98
N ASP A 94 -18.06 -14.14 13.59
CA ASP A 94 -17.74 -15.51 14.00
C ASP A 94 -16.21 -15.75 13.92
N THR A 95 -15.81 -17.02 13.85
CA THR A 95 -14.40 -17.43 13.72
C THR A 95 -13.83 -17.20 12.32
N GLY A 96 -14.67 -16.96 11.30
CA GLY A 96 -14.30 -16.81 9.90
C GLY A 96 -14.38 -15.39 9.37
N TYR A 97 -15.23 -14.53 9.94
CA TYR A 97 -15.55 -13.22 9.38
C TYR A 97 -15.48 -12.07 10.39
N ILE A 98 -15.07 -10.92 9.87
CA ILE A 98 -15.08 -9.63 10.56
C ILE A 98 -15.97 -8.67 9.77
N ALA A 99 -16.83 -7.93 10.46
CA ALA A 99 -17.61 -6.86 9.85
C ALA A 99 -16.97 -5.50 10.12
N LEU A 100 -16.76 -4.74 9.04
CA LEU A 100 -16.43 -3.31 9.08
C LEU A 100 -17.75 -2.54 8.96
N CYS A 101 -18.21 -1.90 10.04
CA CYS A 101 -19.46 -1.14 10.04
C CYS A 101 -19.26 0.22 9.35
N ARG A 102 -20.14 0.54 8.40
CA ARG A 102 -20.03 1.65 7.45
C ARG A 102 -21.34 2.44 7.40
N GLU A 103 -21.31 3.64 6.83
CA GLU A 103 -22.53 4.47 6.68
C GLU A 103 -23.66 3.74 5.94
N ASN A 104 -23.30 2.98 4.90
CA ASN A 104 -24.25 2.25 4.06
C ASN A 104 -24.32 0.74 4.42
N GLY A 105 -24.15 0.39 5.70
CA GLY A 105 -24.26 -1.00 6.18
C GLY A 105 -22.95 -1.57 6.72
N PHE A 106 -22.46 -2.68 6.18
CA PHE A 106 -21.20 -3.30 6.60
C PHE A 106 -20.49 -4.00 5.45
N ALA A 107 -19.17 -4.09 5.54
CA ALA A 107 -18.36 -4.95 4.68
C ALA A 107 -17.91 -6.18 5.47
N LEU A 108 -17.99 -7.36 4.85
CA LEU A 108 -17.48 -8.61 5.42
C LEU A 108 -16.07 -8.87 4.92
N LEU A 109 -15.17 -9.12 5.86
CA LEU A 109 -13.79 -9.49 5.60
C LEU A 109 -13.55 -10.92 6.11
N PRO A 110 -13.27 -11.88 5.22
CA PRO A 110 -12.85 -13.21 5.66
C PRO A 110 -11.49 -13.11 6.36
N ARG A 111 -11.35 -13.78 7.50
CA ARG A 111 -10.11 -13.80 8.29
C ARG A 111 -8.95 -14.47 7.57
N THR A 112 -9.24 -15.41 6.65
CA THR A 112 -8.24 -16.07 5.80
C THR A 112 -7.54 -15.07 4.87
N GLU A 113 -8.25 -14.04 4.41
CA GLU A 113 -7.71 -13.03 3.49
C GLU A 113 -6.75 -12.07 4.19
N LEU A 114 -6.78 -11.95 5.53
CA LEU A 114 -5.88 -11.05 6.26
C LEU A 114 -4.42 -11.32 5.91
N ASN A 115 -4.02 -12.58 5.82
CA ASN A 115 -2.64 -12.94 5.50
C ASN A 115 -2.28 -12.72 4.02
N HIS A 116 -3.27 -12.59 3.14
CA HIS A 116 -3.10 -12.46 1.68
C HIS A 116 -3.26 -11.02 1.17
N LEU A 117 -3.63 -10.07 2.04
CA LEU A 117 -3.75 -8.65 1.73
C LEU A 117 -2.37 -8.05 1.40
N GLY A 118 -2.04 -8.16 0.11
CA GLY A 118 -0.83 -7.68 -0.54
C GLY A 118 0.14 -8.77 -1.01
N ASP A 119 -0.33 -10.01 -1.13
CA ASP A 119 0.36 -11.01 -1.92
C ASP A 119 0.13 -10.72 -3.41
N SER A 120 1.23 -10.33 -4.08
CA SER A 120 1.39 -10.09 -5.51
C SER A 120 0.57 -8.93 -6.10
N ALA A 121 1.14 -7.73 -6.05
CA ALA A 121 0.87 -6.79 -7.14
C ALA A 121 1.36 -7.44 -8.44
N PRO A 122 0.57 -7.44 -9.52
CA PRO A 122 1.02 -7.99 -10.79
C PRO A 122 2.29 -7.27 -11.25
N LEU A 123 3.17 -7.98 -11.95
CA LEU A 123 4.37 -7.39 -12.50
C LEU A 123 4.00 -6.25 -13.48
N SER A 124 4.83 -5.22 -13.53
CA SER A 124 4.75 -4.23 -14.60
C SER A 124 5.10 -4.89 -15.94
N ILE A 125 4.43 -4.43 -16.99
CA ILE A 125 4.64 -4.87 -18.37
C ILE A 125 4.94 -3.66 -19.24
N ILE A 126 5.90 -3.80 -20.15
CA ILE A 126 6.11 -2.83 -21.23
C ILE A 126 5.02 -3.06 -22.27
N ARG A 127 4.32 -1.99 -22.64
CA ARG A 127 3.18 -2.03 -23.56
C ARG A 127 3.61 -1.64 -24.96
N THR A 128 4.37 -0.56 -25.08
CA THR A 128 4.88 -0.11 -26.37
C THR A 128 6.30 0.42 -26.26
N VAL A 129 7.07 0.26 -27.34
CA VAL A 129 8.30 1.01 -27.58
C VAL A 129 8.20 1.58 -28.99
N ALA A 130 8.23 2.90 -29.11
CA ALA A 130 8.11 3.59 -30.39
C ALA A 130 9.26 4.56 -30.61
N SER A 131 9.70 4.70 -31.86
CA SER A 131 10.55 5.82 -32.24
C SER A 131 9.71 7.09 -32.40
N ILE A 132 10.15 8.18 -31.80
CA ILE A 132 9.53 9.50 -31.98
C ILE A 132 9.93 10.09 -33.34
N ASP A 133 11.13 9.75 -33.81
CA ASP A 133 11.66 10.17 -35.11
C ASP A 133 10.92 9.51 -36.28
N ASP A 134 10.36 8.31 -36.04
CA ASP A 134 9.59 7.53 -37.01
C ASP A 134 8.39 6.85 -36.34
N PRO A 135 7.20 7.50 -36.34
CA PRO A 135 6.01 6.97 -35.69
C PRO A 135 5.50 5.64 -36.24
N VAL A 136 5.93 5.25 -37.46
CA VAL A 136 5.58 3.95 -38.05
C VAL A 136 6.33 2.81 -37.35
N MET A 137 7.52 3.11 -36.80
CA MET A 137 8.33 2.17 -36.04
C MET A 137 7.89 2.12 -34.58
N SER A 138 6.83 1.33 -34.35
CA SER A 138 6.28 1.06 -33.03
C SER A 138 6.12 -0.45 -32.79
N TYR A 139 6.64 -0.91 -31.66
CA TYR A 139 6.46 -2.27 -31.17
C TYR A 139 5.42 -2.26 -30.07
N THR A 140 4.34 -3.03 -30.23
CA THR A 140 3.30 -3.22 -29.22
C THR A 140 3.32 -4.65 -28.71
N PHE A 141 3.32 -4.83 -27.39
CA PHE A 141 3.41 -6.13 -26.74
C PHE A 141 2.08 -6.54 -26.12
N GLN A 142 1.63 -7.76 -26.44
CA GLN A 142 0.39 -8.33 -25.91
C GLN A 142 0.65 -9.73 -25.35
N GLY A 143 0.64 -9.86 -24.02
CA GLY A 143 0.70 -11.18 -23.37
C GLY A 143 2.03 -11.94 -23.49
N ILE A 144 3.14 -11.25 -23.73
CA ILE A 144 4.44 -11.88 -23.95
C ILE A 144 5.19 -11.96 -22.62
N SER A 145 5.69 -13.15 -22.26
CA SER A 145 6.46 -13.39 -21.03
C SER A 145 7.93 -12.94 -21.14
N THR A 146 8.47 -12.87 -22.36
CA THR A 146 9.85 -12.44 -22.66
C THR A 146 9.87 -11.45 -23.82
N LEU A 147 10.26 -10.22 -23.56
CA LEU A 147 10.35 -9.19 -24.61
C LEU A 147 11.53 -9.47 -25.55
N PRO A 148 11.35 -9.30 -26.88
CA PRO A 148 12.44 -9.47 -27.84
C PRO A 148 13.45 -8.32 -27.72
N HIS A 149 14.69 -8.58 -28.15
CA HIS A 149 15.63 -7.50 -28.40
C HIS A 149 15.13 -6.63 -29.56
N LEU A 150 14.99 -5.34 -29.31
CA LEU A 150 14.63 -4.36 -30.33
C LEU A 150 15.88 -3.71 -30.88
N SER A 151 15.88 -3.42 -32.18
CA SER A 151 16.98 -2.73 -32.87
C SER A 151 16.42 -1.48 -33.54
N PHE A 152 17.14 -0.38 -33.37
CA PHE A 152 16.79 0.93 -33.91
C PHE A 152 17.99 1.49 -34.67
N ALA A 153 17.73 2.16 -35.79
CA ALA A 153 18.76 2.87 -36.53
C ALA A 153 19.24 4.10 -35.74
N TYR A 154 20.41 4.64 -36.09
CA TYR A 154 20.92 5.88 -35.47
C TYR A 154 19.93 7.06 -35.59
N THR A 155 19.19 7.12 -36.69
CA THR A 155 18.15 8.13 -36.94
C THR A 155 16.88 7.94 -36.10
N GLN A 156 16.79 6.85 -35.31
CA GLN A 156 15.67 6.47 -34.45
C GLN A 156 16.12 6.49 -32.97
N SER A 157 16.91 7.50 -32.59
CA SER A 157 17.53 7.58 -31.26
C SER A 157 16.63 8.23 -30.20
N ASN A 158 15.48 8.75 -30.60
CA ASN A 158 14.44 9.24 -29.70
C ASN A 158 13.37 8.16 -29.54
N LEU A 159 13.25 7.59 -28.33
CA LEU A 159 12.36 6.49 -28.02
C LEU A 159 11.33 6.88 -26.96
N LEU A 160 10.08 6.50 -27.18
CA LEU A 160 9.00 6.55 -26.20
C LEU A 160 8.66 5.12 -25.76
N ILE A 161 8.83 4.86 -24.46
CA ILE A 161 8.49 3.57 -23.84
C ILE A 161 7.26 3.77 -22.96
N SER A 162 6.22 2.97 -23.19
CA SER A 162 5.04 2.93 -22.32
C SER A 162 4.98 1.61 -21.54
N PHE A 163 4.53 1.69 -20.29
CA PHE A 163 4.46 0.55 -19.38
C PHE A 163 3.23 0.66 -18.49
N CYS A 164 2.70 -0.46 -18.05
CA CYS A 164 1.60 -0.49 -17.10
C CYS A 164 1.67 -1.70 -16.18
N THR A 165 0.97 -1.63 -15.07
CA THR A 165 0.68 -2.74 -14.19
C THR A 165 -0.83 -2.94 -14.19
N PRO A 166 -1.36 -4.14 -14.54
CA PRO A 166 -2.80 -4.40 -14.58
C PRO A 166 -3.38 -4.55 -13.16
N TYR A 167 -3.25 -3.51 -12.34
CA TYR A 167 -3.71 -3.45 -10.97
C TYR A 167 -4.71 -2.30 -10.82
N TYR A 168 -5.99 -2.65 -10.85
CA TYR A 168 -7.10 -1.69 -10.89
C TYR A 168 -7.54 -1.21 -9.50
N THR A 169 -7.06 -1.84 -8.44
CA THR A 169 -7.53 -1.59 -7.06
C THR A 169 -6.79 -0.46 -6.37
N GLN A 170 -5.56 -0.13 -6.78
CA GLN A 170 -4.77 0.96 -6.18
C GLN A 170 -3.97 1.73 -7.24
N PRO A 171 -3.72 3.05 -7.03
CA PRO A 171 -2.83 3.82 -7.89
C PRO A 171 -1.41 3.25 -7.85
N VAL A 172 -0.85 2.91 -9.02
CA VAL A 172 0.51 2.40 -9.15
C VAL A 172 1.47 3.55 -9.42
N LYS A 173 2.60 3.57 -8.71
CA LYS A 173 3.74 4.44 -9.01
C LYS A 173 4.87 3.61 -9.60
N TYR A 174 5.54 4.14 -10.60
CA TYR A 174 6.61 3.48 -11.34
C TYR A 174 7.93 4.19 -11.11
N SER A 175 8.99 3.40 -11.04
CA SER A 175 10.37 3.84 -11.20
C SER A 175 10.98 3.01 -12.31
N TYR A 176 11.75 3.65 -13.18
CA TYR A 176 12.47 3.02 -14.28
C TYR A 176 13.97 3.35 -14.24
N TRP A 177 14.73 2.54 -14.95
CA TRP A 177 16.15 2.71 -15.22
C TRP A 177 16.44 2.41 -16.69
N LEU A 178 17.27 3.23 -17.33
CA LEU A 178 17.86 2.92 -18.62
C LEU A 178 19.38 2.81 -18.49
N GLU A 179 19.90 1.62 -18.74
CA GLU A 179 21.31 1.30 -18.61
C GLU A 179 22.16 2.23 -19.49
N ASN A 180 23.32 2.63 -19.00
CA ASN A 180 24.26 3.55 -19.67
C ASN A 180 23.75 4.98 -19.91
N SER A 181 22.46 5.27 -19.71
CA SER A 181 21.87 6.61 -19.90
C SER A 181 21.50 7.30 -18.58
N MET A 182 21.33 6.54 -17.50
CA MET A 182 20.93 7.04 -16.18
C MET A 182 21.98 6.69 -15.12
N LYS A 183 22.17 7.59 -14.14
CA LYS A 183 23.09 7.38 -13.01
C LYS A 183 22.44 6.69 -11.81
N ALA A 184 21.11 6.77 -11.72
CA ALA A 184 20.30 6.22 -10.64
C ALA A 184 18.88 5.96 -11.16
N TRP A 185 18.11 5.15 -10.42
CA TRP A 185 16.67 4.95 -10.65
C TRP A 185 15.93 6.29 -10.68
N SER A 186 14.93 6.41 -11.53
CA SER A 186 14.02 7.57 -11.51
C SER A 186 13.24 7.66 -10.19
N PRO A 187 12.80 8.84 -9.75
CA PRO A 187 11.85 8.94 -8.66
C PRO A 187 10.51 8.28 -9.03
N TYR A 188 9.83 7.71 -8.03
CA TYR A 188 8.51 7.10 -8.23
C TYR A 188 7.48 8.12 -8.72
N MET A 189 6.85 7.86 -9.86
CA MET A 189 5.85 8.73 -10.47
C MET A 189 4.64 7.94 -10.99
N THR A 190 3.50 8.60 -11.16
CA THR A 190 2.27 7.98 -11.69
C THR A 190 2.22 7.96 -13.22
N ILE A 191 3.21 8.56 -13.88
CA ILE A 191 3.32 8.61 -15.34
C ILE A 191 3.70 7.23 -15.86
N GLN A 192 2.99 6.76 -16.88
CA GLN A 192 3.07 5.40 -17.44
C GLN A 192 3.89 5.34 -18.74
N GLN A 193 4.69 6.38 -18.99
CA GLN A 193 5.51 6.48 -20.18
C GLN A 193 6.77 7.30 -19.89
N LYS A 194 7.84 6.98 -20.60
CA LYS A 194 9.08 7.73 -20.56
C LYS A 194 9.65 7.91 -21.96
N GLU A 195 9.90 9.17 -22.29
CA GLU A 195 10.69 9.56 -23.44
C GLU A 195 12.18 9.62 -23.08
N PHE A 196 12.99 9.05 -23.96
CA PHE A 196 14.44 9.19 -24.00
C PHE A 196 14.84 9.78 -25.34
N SER A 197 15.69 10.80 -25.31
CA SER A 197 16.12 11.51 -26.51
C SER A 197 17.63 11.38 -26.73
N ASN A 198 18.06 11.34 -27.98
CA ASN A 198 19.45 11.27 -28.41
C ASN A 198 20.22 10.12 -27.76
N LEU A 199 19.62 8.92 -27.73
CA LEU A 199 20.27 7.74 -27.15
C LEU A 199 21.58 7.43 -27.90
N PRO A 200 22.68 7.19 -27.17
CA PRO A 200 23.94 6.84 -27.80
C PRO A 200 23.84 5.44 -28.45
N PRO A 201 24.63 5.17 -29.50
CA PRO A 201 24.67 3.84 -30.10
C PRO A 201 25.21 2.82 -29.09
N GLY A 202 24.58 1.65 -29.06
CA GLY A 202 25.00 0.53 -28.21
C GLY A 202 23.82 -0.27 -27.68
N SER A 203 24.14 -1.28 -26.88
CA SER A 203 23.14 -2.09 -26.18
C SER A 203 22.78 -1.44 -24.85
N THR A 204 21.49 -1.37 -24.55
CA THR A 204 20.98 -0.87 -23.28
C THR A 204 19.78 -1.69 -22.84
N SER A 205 19.60 -1.79 -21.52
CA SER A 205 18.48 -2.46 -20.88
C SER A 205 17.59 -1.40 -20.22
N PHE A 206 16.29 -1.45 -20.52
CA PHE A 206 15.26 -0.70 -19.78
C PHE A 206 14.64 -1.62 -18.74
N ILE A 207 14.54 -1.14 -17.49
CA ILE A 207 14.01 -1.86 -16.33
C ILE A 207 12.96 -0.99 -15.65
#